data_AF-A5KDK5-F1
#
_entry.id   AF-A5KDK5-F1
#
_cell.length_a   1.000
_cell.length_b   1.000
_cell.length_c   1.000
_cell.angle_alpha   90.00
_cell.angle_beta   90.00
_cell.angle_gamma   90.00
#
_symmetry.space_group_name_H-M   'P 1'
#
loop_
_entity.id
_entity.type
_entity.pdbx_description
1 polymer ?
#
loop_
_entity_poly.entity_id
_entity_poly.type
_entity_poly.pdbx_seq_one_letter_code
_entity_poly.pdbx_strand_id
1 'polypeptide(L)'
;VIIFIDEIINVICLYIHIYIIISVFLQYRFIQNSNFYKIYNEFGWICNHHNYLDKGDSCYNVLSNGLSGSDVVTNLLKELYSNLYRIYYTIEDKKNDYFDENRDIVKKMGCIYLKYWLYDQITSKGFNGLQIINLFEEFNKHVQGKIQGISKDYCKFNQLSLDQIKKIKKVYALNSILHESDKNPETCVNNHCKYMDYFEEALTEFINSIKKCADNPLEKEYCDEFEDFLKICTGG
;
A
#
# COMPACT_ATOMS: atom_id res chain seq x y z
N VAL A 1 -0.87 35.26 11.41
CA VAL A 1 -1.05 33.86 11.86
C VAL A 1 -1.09 32.90 10.68
N ILE A 2 -1.91 33.13 9.64
CA ILE A 2 -1.95 32.29 8.43
C ILE A 2 -0.62 32.31 7.64
N ILE A 3 0.03 33.48 7.52
CA ILE A 3 1.31 33.66 6.81
C ILE A 3 2.47 32.87 7.44
N PHE A 4 2.39 32.56 8.75
CA PHE A 4 3.46 31.86 9.48
C PHE A 4 3.42 30.34 9.28
N ILE A 5 2.28 29.77 8.84
CA ILE A 5 2.12 28.34 8.59
C ILE A 5 2.72 27.98 7.22
N ASP A 6 2.53 28.83 6.20
CA ASP A 6 3.09 28.61 4.86
C ASP A 6 4.62 28.68 4.83
N GLU A 7 5.23 29.56 5.62
CA GLU A 7 6.70 29.61 5.75
C GLU A 7 7.27 28.39 6.49
N ILE A 8 6.58 27.89 7.52
CA ILE A 8 6.99 26.67 8.24
C ILE A 8 6.82 25.43 7.37
N ILE A 9 5.73 25.31 6.59
CA ILE A 9 5.53 24.21 5.65
C ILE A 9 6.59 24.23 4.55
N ASN A 10 6.97 25.40 4.03
CA ASN A 10 8.01 25.51 3.01
C ASN A 10 9.41 25.18 3.56
N VAL A 11 9.74 25.59 4.79
CA VAL A 11 11.02 25.25 5.44
C VAL A 11 11.09 23.77 5.77
N ILE A 12 10.00 23.17 6.26
CA ILE A 12 9.91 21.72 6.49
C ILE A 12 9.98 20.96 5.14
N CYS A 13 9.31 21.42 4.09
CA CYS A 13 9.38 20.81 2.76
C CYS A 13 10.78 20.91 2.13
N LEU A 14 11.52 22.00 2.35
CA LEU A 14 12.91 22.15 1.90
C LEU A 14 13.86 21.26 2.68
N TYR A 15 13.67 21.15 4.01
CA TYR A 15 14.48 20.27 4.86
C TYR A 15 14.22 18.79 4.57
N ILE A 16 12.96 18.43 4.32
CA ILE A 16 12.52 17.10 3.87
C ILE A 16 13.04 16.82 2.45
N HIS A 17 12.95 17.75 1.50
CA HIS A 17 13.55 17.58 0.17
C HIS A 17 15.05 17.32 0.24
N ILE A 18 15.80 18.14 0.98
CA ILE A 18 17.26 18.00 1.11
C ILE A 18 17.63 16.68 1.81
N TYR A 19 16.92 16.31 2.87
CA TYR A 19 17.17 15.07 3.62
C TYR A 19 16.83 13.82 2.80
N ILE A 20 15.73 13.83 2.04
CA ILE A 20 15.32 12.67 1.26
C ILE A 20 16.13 12.52 -0.04
N ILE A 21 16.54 13.62 -0.68
CA ILE A 21 17.47 13.58 -1.84
C ILE A 21 18.78 12.87 -1.46
N ILE A 22 19.26 13.08 -0.23
CA ILE A 22 20.49 12.45 0.27
C ILE A 22 20.27 10.96 0.60
N SER A 23 19.08 10.55 1.05
CA SER A 23 18.80 9.18 1.52
C SER A 23 18.24 8.22 0.46
N VAL A 24 17.58 8.75 -0.59
CA VAL A 24 17.16 7.97 -1.79
C VAL A 24 18.34 7.54 -2.66
N PHE A 25 19.49 8.20 -2.51
CA PHE A 25 20.74 7.95 -3.24
C PHE A 25 21.37 6.55 -2.99
N LEU A 26 20.75 5.69 -2.18
CA LEU A 26 21.31 4.45 -1.62
C LEU A 26 20.53 3.14 -1.94
N GLN A 27 19.42 3.20 -2.69
CA GLN A 27 18.28 2.28 -2.45
C GLN A 27 18.22 0.88 -3.12
N TYR A 28 18.97 0.54 -4.17
CA TYR A 28 18.65 -0.71 -4.91
C TYR A 28 18.97 -2.02 -4.15
N ARG A 29 20.11 -2.08 -3.44
CA ARG A 29 20.46 -3.25 -2.60
C ARG A 29 19.73 -3.26 -1.26
N PHE A 30 19.21 -2.10 -0.87
CA PHE A 30 18.68 -1.87 0.45
C PHE A 30 17.19 -2.23 0.54
N ILE A 31 16.41 -1.90 -0.50
CA ILE A 31 15.01 -2.32 -0.60
C ILE A 31 14.90 -3.85 -0.62
N GLN A 32 15.76 -4.57 -1.34
CA GLN A 32 15.69 -6.04 -1.41
C GLN A 32 15.82 -6.76 -0.04
N ASN A 33 16.46 -6.12 0.94
CA ASN A 33 16.60 -6.66 2.29
C ASN A 33 15.63 -6.01 3.29
N SER A 34 14.77 -5.11 2.83
CA SER A 34 13.86 -4.36 3.67
C SER A 34 12.66 -5.21 4.10
N ASN A 35 12.06 -4.79 5.21
CA ASN A 35 10.87 -5.45 5.72
C ASN A 35 9.68 -5.23 4.78
N PHE A 36 9.59 -4.07 4.13
CA PHE A 36 8.58 -3.83 3.09
C PHE A 36 8.74 -4.78 1.92
N TYR A 37 9.95 -4.96 1.37
CA TYR A 37 10.15 -5.88 0.24
C TYR A 37 9.85 -7.32 0.63
N LYS A 38 10.28 -7.77 1.82
CA LYS A 38 9.96 -9.11 2.32
C LYS A 38 8.45 -9.32 2.42
N ILE A 39 7.72 -8.39 3.03
CA ILE A 39 6.25 -8.44 3.14
C ILE A 39 5.58 -8.39 1.76
N TYR A 40 6.02 -7.47 0.91
CA TYR A 40 5.49 -7.29 -0.45
C TYR A 40 5.68 -8.55 -1.30
N ASN A 41 6.85 -9.17 -1.22
CA ASN A 41 7.16 -10.41 -1.92
C ASN A 41 6.26 -11.55 -1.45
N GLU A 42 5.97 -11.62 -0.14
CA GLU A 42 5.05 -12.62 0.41
C GLU A 42 3.60 -12.42 -0.07
N PHE A 43 3.17 -11.20 -0.41
CA PHE A 43 1.86 -10.99 -1.05
C PHE A 43 1.75 -11.65 -2.44
N GLY A 44 2.86 -11.97 -3.07
CA GLY A 44 2.91 -12.73 -4.33
C GLY A 44 2.79 -14.24 -4.15
N TRP A 45 2.80 -14.76 -2.93
CA TRP A 45 2.66 -16.20 -2.68
C TRP A 45 1.20 -16.64 -2.84
N ILE A 46 1.01 -17.79 -3.47
CA ILE A 46 -0.32 -18.42 -3.59
C ILE A 46 -0.86 -18.78 -2.20
N CYS A 47 -2.16 -18.74 -1.98
CA CYS A 47 -2.77 -18.96 -0.67
C CYS A 47 -2.51 -20.35 -0.06
N ASN A 48 -2.15 -21.35 -0.87
CA ASN A 48 -1.76 -22.69 -0.43
C ASN A 48 -0.24 -22.92 -0.56
N HIS A 49 0.55 -21.85 -0.44
CA HIS A 49 2.00 -21.94 -0.48
C HIS A 49 2.49 -22.95 0.56
N HIS A 50 3.52 -23.73 0.23
CA HIS A 50 4.04 -24.79 1.09
C HIS A 50 4.60 -24.30 2.44
N ASN A 51 4.87 -23.00 2.56
CA ASN A 51 5.30 -22.35 3.80
C ASN A 51 4.13 -22.07 4.75
N TYR A 52 2.87 -22.18 4.30
CA TYR A 52 1.70 -21.96 5.14
C TYR A 52 1.16 -23.28 5.70
N LEU A 53 1.04 -23.32 7.02
CA LEU A 53 0.52 -24.42 7.82
C LEU A 53 -0.97 -24.23 8.13
N ASP A 54 -1.59 -23.19 7.56
CA ASP A 54 -3.00 -22.83 7.67
C ASP A 54 -3.94 -23.76 6.90
N LYS A 55 -3.40 -24.79 6.23
CA LYS A 55 -4.15 -25.77 5.44
C LYS A 55 -5.10 -25.16 4.40
N GLY A 56 -4.75 -23.97 3.88
CA GLY A 56 -5.55 -23.25 2.89
C GLY A 56 -6.67 -22.40 3.50
N ASP A 57 -6.66 -22.12 4.80
CA ASP A 57 -7.64 -21.22 5.42
C ASP A 57 -7.56 -19.79 4.83
N SER A 58 -6.36 -19.34 4.42
CA SER A 58 -6.19 -18.08 3.70
C SER A 58 -6.70 -18.12 2.25
N CYS A 59 -7.05 -19.28 1.71
CA CYS A 59 -7.64 -19.37 0.38
C CYS A 59 -9.10 -18.91 0.38
N TYR A 60 -9.47 -18.16 -0.65
CA TYR A 60 -10.85 -17.73 -0.84
C TYR A 60 -11.74 -18.93 -1.23
N ASN A 61 -12.58 -19.37 -0.29
CA ASN A 61 -13.39 -20.60 -0.40
C ASN A 61 -14.84 -20.36 -0.84
N VAL A 62 -15.27 -19.12 -1.12
CA VAL A 62 -16.65 -18.88 -1.60
C VAL A 62 -16.79 -19.55 -2.97
N LEU A 63 -17.76 -20.47 -3.07
CA LEU A 63 -18.13 -21.15 -4.31
C LEU A 63 -18.19 -20.11 -5.44
N SER A 64 -17.36 -20.29 -6.46
CA SER A 64 -17.16 -19.37 -7.61
C SER A 64 -18.44 -18.88 -8.29
N ASN A 65 -19.58 -19.51 -8.01
CA ASN A 65 -20.91 -19.19 -8.50
C ASN A 65 -21.45 -17.83 -8.03
N GLY A 66 -20.81 -17.17 -7.04
CA GLY A 66 -21.25 -15.88 -6.50
C GLY A 66 -20.49 -14.66 -7.02
N LEU A 67 -19.26 -14.84 -7.53
CA LEU A 67 -18.43 -13.75 -8.03
C LEU A 67 -18.81 -13.41 -9.47
N SER A 68 -19.08 -12.14 -9.73
CA SER A 68 -19.37 -11.65 -11.07
C SER A 68 -18.21 -10.80 -11.58
N GLY A 69 -17.63 -11.15 -12.73
CA GLY A 69 -16.51 -10.40 -13.28
C GLY A 69 -15.67 -11.19 -14.27
N SER A 70 -14.73 -10.51 -14.93
CA SER A 70 -13.71 -11.17 -15.74
C SER A 70 -12.76 -12.01 -14.86
N ASP A 71 -12.16 -13.06 -15.43
CA ASP A 71 -11.19 -13.91 -14.73
C ASP A 71 -10.08 -13.11 -14.03
N VAL A 72 -9.62 -12.01 -14.65
CA VAL A 72 -8.57 -11.15 -14.10
C VAL A 72 -9.04 -10.46 -12.79
N VAL A 73 -10.29 -10.02 -12.73
CA VAL A 73 -10.88 -9.39 -11.53
C VAL A 73 -11.08 -10.45 -10.45
N THR A 74 -11.69 -11.58 -10.81
CA THR A 74 -11.93 -12.70 -9.90
C THR A 74 -10.64 -13.23 -9.28
N ASN A 75 -9.56 -13.33 -10.06
CA ASN A 75 -8.27 -13.79 -9.57
C ASN A 75 -7.62 -12.77 -8.62
N LEU A 76 -7.61 -11.49 -8.99
CA LEU A 76 -7.07 -10.44 -8.12
C LEU A 76 -7.86 -10.35 -6.79
N LEU A 77 -9.17 -10.54 -6.82
CA LEU A 77 -9.99 -10.54 -5.63
C LEU A 77 -9.66 -11.71 -4.68
N LYS A 78 -9.40 -12.90 -5.22
CA LYS A 78 -8.95 -14.08 -4.44
C LYS A 78 -7.58 -13.83 -3.80
N GLU A 79 -6.65 -13.25 -4.54
CA GLU A 79 -5.33 -12.86 -4.03
C GLU A 79 -5.47 -11.81 -2.91
N LEU A 80 -6.31 -10.79 -3.13
CA LEU A 80 -6.59 -9.75 -2.12
C LEU A 80 -7.19 -10.33 -0.85
N TYR A 81 -8.15 -11.26 -0.96
CA TYR A 81 -8.72 -11.96 0.20
C TYR A 81 -7.63 -12.69 1.00
N SER A 82 -6.78 -13.46 0.32
CA SER A 82 -5.68 -14.19 0.96
C SER A 82 -4.75 -13.24 1.72
N ASN A 83 -4.35 -12.14 1.09
CA ASN A 83 -3.48 -11.17 1.71
C ASN A 83 -4.14 -10.48 2.92
N LEU A 84 -5.44 -10.16 2.83
CA LEU A 84 -6.20 -9.62 3.97
C LEU A 84 -6.28 -10.60 5.12
N TYR A 85 -6.59 -11.87 4.83
CA TYR A 85 -6.63 -12.93 5.84
C TYR A 85 -5.32 -12.97 6.61
N ARG A 86 -4.20 -13.05 5.90
CA ARG A 86 -2.86 -13.13 6.50
C ARG A 86 -2.53 -11.91 7.36
N ILE A 87 -2.83 -10.71 6.86
CA ILE A 87 -2.60 -9.45 7.61
C ILE A 87 -3.47 -9.42 8.86
N TYR A 88 -4.76 -9.72 8.75
CA TYR A 88 -5.70 -9.63 9.88
C TYR A 88 -5.36 -10.64 10.97
N TYR A 89 -4.97 -11.87 10.59
CA TYR A 89 -4.48 -12.86 11.55
C TYR A 89 -3.20 -12.41 12.26
N THR A 90 -2.32 -11.71 11.54
CA THR A 90 -1.11 -11.13 12.13
C THR A 90 -1.43 -9.96 13.06
N ILE A 91 -2.40 -9.11 12.71
CA ILE A 91 -2.87 -7.99 13.55
C ILE A 91 -3.53 -8.48 14.83
N GLU A 92 -4.38 -9.51 14.76
CA GLU A 92 -5.04 -10.10 15.94
C GLU A 92 -4.11 -10.97 16.80
N ASP A 93 -2.80 -10.99 16.50
CA ASP A 93 -1.81 -11.77 17.23
C ASP A 93 -2.10 -13.28 17.28
N LYS A 94 -2.89 -13.77 16.32
CA LYS A 94 -3.20 -15.20 16.20
C LYS A 94 -1.93 -15.95 15.83
N LYS A 95 -1.78 -17.15 16.41
CA LYS A 95 -0.66 -18.03 16.08
C LYS A 95 -0.77 -18.45 14.62
N ASN A 96 0.17 -17.99 13.80
CA ASN A 96 0.29 -18.27 12.38
C ASN A 96 1.78 -18.24 11.96
N ASP A 97 2.06 -18.57 10.72
CA ASP A 97 3.37 -18.59 10.07
C ASP A 97 3.46 -17.57 8.92
N TYR A 98 2.62 -16.54 8.95
CA TYR A 98 2.66 -15.45 7.99
C TYR A 98 3.68 -14.40 8.43
N PHE A 99 4.40 -13.85 7.46
CA PHE A 99 5.30 -12.71 7.64
C PHE A 99 6.42 -12.91 8.67
N ASP A 100 6.72 -14.15 9.09
CA ASP A 100 7.85 -14.56 9.94
C ASP A 100 8.31 -13.48 10.95
N GLU A 101 9.51 -12.93 10.75
CA GLU A 101 10.17 -11.90 11.57
C GLU A 101 9.58 -10.49 11.41
N ASN A 102 8.72 -10.28 10.42
CA ASN A 102 8.14 -8.99 10.06
C ASN A 102 6.75 -8.75 10.66
N ARG A 103 6.25 -9.64 11.52
CA ARG A 103 4.89 -9.54 12.09
C ARG A 103 4.61 -8.21 12.77
N ASP A 104 5.54 -7.67 13.56
CA ASP A 104 5.34 -6.38 14.23
C ASP A 104 5.20 -5.21 13.24
N ILE A 105 5.88 -5.30 12.10
CA ILE A 105 5.77 -4.30 11.04
C ILE A 105 4.46 -4.47 10.30
N VAL A 106 4.01 -5.70 10.05
CA VAL A 106 2.70 -5.97 9.44
C VAL A 106 1.57 -5.45 10.33
N LYS A 107 1.68 -5.57 11.65
CA LYS A 107 0.69 -5.00 12.58
C LYS A 107 0.50 -3.49 12.41
N LYS A 108 1.59 -2.78 12.14
CA LYS A 108 1.59 -1.31 11.98
C LYS A 108 1.29 -0.87 10.54
N MET A 109 1.92 -1.51 9.57
CA MET A 109 2.04 -1.05 8.19
C MET A 109 1.42 -2.00 7.16
N GLY A 110 0.93 -3.17 7.58
CA GLY A 110 0.41 -4.20 6.67
C GLY A 110 -0.67 -3.68 5.74
N CYS A 111 -1.62 -2.88 6.24
CA CYS A 111 -2.66 -2.28 5.42
C CYS A 111 -2.12 -1.31 4.36
N ILE A 112 -1.12 -0.48 4.69
CA ILE A 112 -0.46 0.39 3.72
C ILE A 112 0.18 -0.44 2.63
N TYR A 113 0.95 -1.46 3.00
CA TYR A 113 1.68 -2.27 2.03
C TYR A 113 0.73 -3.07 1.14
N LEU A 114 -0.39 -3.55 1.68
CA LEU A 114 -1.41 -4.22 0.90
C LEU A 114 -2.12 -3.29 -0.08
N LYS A 115 -2.44 -2.06 0.33
CA LYS A 115 -3.02 -1.05 -0.56
C LYS A 115 -2.08 -0.73 -1.71
N TYR A 116 -0.80 -0.50 -1.40
CA TYR A 116 0.23 -0.32 -2.43
C TYR A 116 0.29 -1.52 -3.39
N TRP A 117 0.33 -2.75 -2.87
CA TRP A 117 0.31 -3.97 -3.67
C TRP A 117 -0.92 -4.05 -4.57
N LEU A 118 -2.12 -3.78 -4.04
CA LEU A 118 -3.36 -3.82 -4.81
C LEU A 118 -3.30 -2.83 -6.00
N TYR A 119 -2.87 -1.60 -5.75
CA TYR A 119 -2.72 -0.58 -6.78
C TYR A 119 -1.62 -0.92 -7.80
N ASP A 120 -0.53 -1.56 -7.36
CA ASP A 120 0.48 -2.11 -8.26
C ASP A 120 -0.09 -3.21 -9.16
N GLN A 121 -0.88 -4.14 -8.62
CA GLN A 121 -1.53 -5.19 -9.40
C GLN A 121 -2.56 -4.63 -10.40
N ILE A 122 -3.39 -3.68 -9.99
CA ILE A 122 -4.37 -3.02 -10.89
C ILE A 122 -3.65 -2.35 -12.07
N THR A 123 -2.58 -1.60 -11.79
CA THR A 123 -1.82 -0.88 -12.83
C THR A 123 -1.01 -1.81 -13.73
N SER A 124 -0.35 -2.82 -13.17
CA SER A 124 0.49 -3.76 -13.93
C SER A 124 -0.31 -4.75 -14.78
N LYS A 125 -1.46 -5.22 -14.27
CA LYS A 125 -2.39 -6.09 -15.01
C LYS A 125 -3.27 -5.32 -16.01
N GLY A 126 -3.14 -3.99 -16.09
CA GLY A 126 -3.80 -3.16 -17.11
C GLY A 126 -5.31 -3.05 -16.97
N PHE A 127 -5.82 -2.98 -15.74
CA PHE A 127 -7.26 -2.87 -15.50
C PHE A 127 -7.86 -1.60 -16.11
N ASN A 128 -9.03 -1.72 -16.72
CA ASN A 128 -9.83 -0.58 -17.14
C ASN A 128 -10.81 -0.12 -16.03
N GLY A 129 -11.48 1.02 -16.25
CA GLY A 129 -12.39 1.61 -15.27
C GLY A 129 -13.54 0.70 -14.84
N LEU A 130 -14.14 -0.07 -15.76
CA LEU A 130 -15.23 -1.00 -15.44
C LEU A 130 -14.75 -2.18 -14.60
N GLN A 131 -13.55 -2.69 -14.88
CA GLN A 131 -12.94 -3.77 -14.09
C GLN A 131 -12.61 -3.30 -12.68
N ILE A 132 -12.17 -2.04 -12.51
CA ILE A 132 -11.91 -1.46 -11.19
C ILE A 132 -13.21 -1.31 -10.40
N ILE A 133 -14.28 -0.78 -11.01
CA ILE A 133 -15.60 -0.69 -10.38
C ILE A 133 -16.06 -2.07 -9.91
N ASN A 134 -16.04 -3.06 -10.81
CA ASN A 134 -16.44 -4.42 -10.49
C ASN A 134 -15.57 -5.03 -9.36
N LEU A 135 -14.25 -4.81 -9.37
CA LEU A 135 -13.36 -5.28 -8.30
C LEU A 135 -13.79 -4.76 -6.93
N PHE A 136 -14.09 -3.46 -6.81
CA PHE A 136 -14.51 -2.85 -5.54
C PHE A 136 -15.93 -3.26 -5.13
N GLU A 137 -16.85 -3.40 -6.08
CA GLU A 137 -18.21 -3.91 -5.83
C GLU A 137 -18.17 -5.34 -5.28
N GLU A 138 -17.42 -6.22 -5.94
CA GLU A 138 -17.27 -7.62 -5.51
C GLU A 138 -16.48 -7.72 -4.19
N PHE A 139 -15.48 -6.85 -3.97
CA PHE A 139 -14.80 -6.74 -2.69
C PHE A 139 -15.76 -6.39 -1.55
N ASN A 140 -16.56 -5.33 -1.70
CA ASN A 140 -17.52 -4.91 -0.68
C ASN A 140 -18.58 -5.99 -0.44
N LYS A 141 -19.03 -6.66 -1.52
CA LYS A 141 -20.08 -7.69 -1.45
C LYS A 141 -19.58 -9.00 -0.86
N HIS A 142 -18.32 -9.39 -1.09
CA HIS A 142 -17.86 -10.75 -0.80
C HIS A 142 -16.67 -10.87 0.15
N VAL A 143 -15.88 -9.82 0.33
CA VAL A 143 -14.64 -9.86 1.13
C VAL A 143 -14.71 -8.97 2.36
N GLN A 144 -15.21 -7.74 2.21
CA GLN A 144 -15.29 -6.77 3.31
C GLN A 144 -16.12 -7.32 4.48
N GLY A 145 -15.54 -7.34 5.68
CA GLY A 145 -16.18 -7.87 6.89
C GLY A 145 -16.41 -9.37 6.89
N LYS A 146 -15.86 -10.11 5.92
CA LYS A 146 -16.13 -11.55 5.70
C LYS A 146 -14.88 -12.43 5.81
N ILE A 147 -13.79 -11.89 6.37
CA ILE A 147 -12.59 -12.66 6.68
C ILE A 147 -12.91 -13.64 7.83
N GLN A 148 -12.76 -14.95 7.57
CA GLN A 148 -13.14 -15.98 8.54
C GLN A 148 -12.34 -15.87 9.83
N GLY A 149 -13.07 -15.89 10.96
CA GLY A 149 -12.49 -15.84 12.30
C GLY A 149 -12.06 -14.44 12.75
N ILE A 150 -12.18 -13.41 11.90
CA ILE A 150 -11.87 -12.02 12.21
C ILE A 150 -13.19 -11.26 12.40
N SER A 151 -13.29 -10.48 13.47
CA SER A 151 -14.53 -9.76 13.81
C SER A 151 -14.58 -8.30 13.33
N LYS A 152 -13.43 -7.77 12.88
CA LYS A 152 -13.25 -6.37 12.50
C LYS A 152 -12.45 -6.26 11.21
N ASP A 153 -12.83 -5.32 10.35
CA ASP A 153 -11.97 -4.90 9.25
C ASP A 153 -10.88 -3.94 9.75
N TYR A 154 -9.62 -4.32 9.53
CA TYR A 154 -8.47 -3.49 9.86
C TYR A 154 -8.04 -2.59 8.70
N CYS A 155 -8.25 -3.03 7.45
CA CYS A 155 -7.91 -2.25 6.27
C CYS A 155 -9.19 -1.75 5.59
N LYS A 156 -9.35 -0.42 5.50
CA LYS A 156 -10.42 0.22 4.72
C LYS A 156 -9.92 0.50 3.31
N PHE A 157 -10.67 0.13 2.28
CA PHE A 157 -10.37 0.46 0.90
C PHE A 157 -11.42 1.40 0.33
N ASN A 158 -11.00 2.53 -0.22
CA ASN A 158 -11.89 3.42 -0.95
C ASN A 158 -11.88 3.06 -2.45
N GLN A 159 -13.04 3.15 -3.10
CA GLN A 159 -13.14 2.92 -4.54
C GLN A 159 -12.54 4.12 -5.28
N LEU A 160 -11.43 3.89 -5.98
CA LEU A 160 -10.70 4.92 -6.71
C LEU A 160 -10.80 4.70 -8.23
N SER A 161 -10.81 5.79 -8.99
CA SER A 161 -10.61 5.73 -10.44
C SER A 161 -9.18 5.31 -10.80
N LEU A 162 -8.95 4.81 -12.02
CA LEU A 162 -7.61 4.43 -12.49
C LEU A 162 -6.58 5.57 -12.35
N ASP A 163 -6.98 6.81 -12.63
CA ASP A 163 -6.09 7.95 -12.51
C ASP A 163 -5.78 8.32 -11.06
N GLN A 164 -6.75 8.20 -10.16
CA GLN A 164 -6.53 8.32 -8.72
C GLN A 164 -5.61 7.21 -8.19
N ILE A 165 -5.79 5.97 -8.66
CA ILE A 165 -4.93 4.82 -8.30
C ILE A 165 -3.48 5.10 -8.71
N LYS A 166 -3.24 5.57 -9.95
CA LYS A 166 -1.90 5.89 -10.43
C LYS A 166 -1.22 6.96 -9.57
N LYS A 167 -1.97 7.96 -9.10
CA LYS A 167 -1.46 9.04 -8.24
C LYS A 167 -1.18 8.55 -6.83
N ILE A 168 -2.15 7.93 -6.18
CA ILE A 168 -2.02 7.49 -4.78
C ILE A 168 -0.94 6.40 -4.64
N LYS A 169 -0.77 5.53 -5.65
CA LYS A 169 0.30 4.52 -5.67
C LYS A 169 1.68 5.16 -5.50
N LYS A 170 1.93 6.32 -6.13
CA LYS A 170 3.20 7.06 -5.98
C LYS A 170 3.36 7.59 -4.55
N VAL A 171 2.29 8.11 -3.96
CA VAL A 171 2.27 8.54 -2.54
C VAL A 171 2.59 7.36 -1.61
N TYR A 172 1.97 6.20 -1.82
CA TYR A 172 2.27 4.99 -1.05
C TYR A 172 3.73 4.53 -1.19
N ALA A 173 4.32 4.65 -2.39
CA ALA A 173 5.73 4.33 -2.61
C ALA A 173 6.68 5.23 -1.80
N LEU A 174 6.29 6.49 -1.54
CA LEU A 174 7.05 7.42 -0.70
C LEU A 174 7.26 6.87 0.72
N ASN A 175 6.25 6.19 1.29
CA ASN A 175 6.33 5.63 2.63
C ASN A 175 7.37 4.49 2.73
N SER A 176 7.43 3.63 1.72
CA SER A 176 8.45 2.57 1.65
C SER A 176 9.86 3.17 1.56
N ILE A 177 10.01 4.29 0.85
CA ILE A 177 11.28 5.00 0.74
C ILE A 177 11.71 5.60 2.09
N LEU A 178 10.78 6.26 2.78
CA LEU A 178 11.04 6.99 4.04
C LEU A 178 11.32 6.08 5.23
N HIS A 179 10.57 4.97 5.38
CA HIS A 179 10.74 4.08 6.52
C HIS A 179 12.01 3.23 6.46
N GLU A 180 12.58 3.08 5.28
CA GLU A 180 13.77 2.28 5.13
C GLU A 180 15.04 3.12 5.28
N SER A 181 15.06 4.39 4.84
CA SER A 181 16.28 5.23 4.75
C SER A 181 17.15 5.37 6.01
N ASP A 182 16.67 4.97 7.19
CA ASP A 182 17.37 5.11 8.47
C ASP A 182 18.56 4.15 8.71
N LYS A 183 18.89 3.21 7.79
CA LYS A 183 19.73 2.04 8.14
C LYS A 183 21.05 1.75 7.41
N ASN A 184 21.65 2.60 6.56
CA ASN A 184 23.12 2.60 6.27
C ASN A 184 23.52 3.51 5.08
N PRO A 185 24.60 4.32 5.19
CA PRO A 185 25.10 5.16 4.09
C PRO A 185 26.32 4.54 3.38
N GLU A 186 26.18 4.04 2.15
CA GLU A 186 27.33 3.73 1.26
C GLU A 186 27.13 4.20 -0.19
N THR A 187 28.18 4.81 -0.74
CA THR A 187 28.21 5.68 -1.93
C THR A 187 27.85 5.04 -3.28
N CYS A 188 27.28 5.87 -4.18
CA CYS A 188 26.71 5.50 -5.48
C CYS A 188 27.73 5.45 -6.65
N VAL A 189 27.67 4.40 -7.48
CA VAL A 189 28.32 4.31 -8.80
C VAL A 189 27.32 3.75 -9.84
N ASN A 190 26.96 4.59 -10.82
CA ASN A 190 26.24 4.35 -12.10
C ASN A 190 24.95 3.49 -12.16
N ASN A 191 23.98 3.93 -12.98
CA ASN A 191 22.58 3.42 -13.19
C ASN A 191 21.51 3.75 -12.13
N HIS A 192 21.85 4.48 -11.06
CA HIS A 192 20.95 4.73 -9.93
C HIS A 192 20.05 5.99 -10.03
N CYS A 193 20.18 6.82 -11.08
CA CYS A 193 19.45 8.10 -11.18
C CYS A 193 17.94 7.97 -11.49
N LYS A 194 17.47 6.83 -12.01
CA LYS A 194 16.04 6.63 -12.36
C LYS A 194 15.09 6.64 -11.15
N TYR A 195 15.62 6.35 -9.96
CA TYR A 195 14.86 6.40 -8.71
C TYR A 195 14.62 7.83 -8.22
N MET A 196 15.50 8.77 -8.58
CA MET A 196 15.37 10.17 -8.21
C MET A 196 14.17 10.80 -8.92
N ASP A 197 14.01 10.53 -10.21
CA ASP A 197 12.85 10.98 -10.99
C ASP A 197 11.54 10.43 -10.39
N TYR A 198 11.50 9.15 -10.05
CA TYR A 198 10.31 8.52 -9.45
C TYR A 198 10.01 9.08 -8.04
N PHE A 199 11.05 9.37 -7.27
CA PHE A 199 10.92 9.98 -5.95
C PHE A 199 10.41 11.42 -6.04
N GLU A 200 10.97 12.23 -6.95
CA GLU A 200 10.52 13.59 -7.22
C GLU A 200 9.05 13.61 -7.65
N GLU A 201 8.66 12.67 -8.53
CA GLU A 201 7.26 12.47 -8.90
C GLU A 201 6.37 12.12 -7.70
N ALA A 202 6.82 11.21 -6.82
CA ALA A 202 6.07 10.79 -5.64
C ALA A 202 5.89 11.93 -4.63
N LEU A 203 6.94 12.73 -4.39
CA LEU A 203 6.90 13.88 -3.50
C LEU A 203 6.04 15.01 -4.08
N THR A 204 6.13 15.24 -5.39
CA THR A 204 5.24 16.16 -6.10
C THR A 204 3.79 15.77 -5.93
N GLU A 205 3.46 14.49 -6.09
CA GLU A 205 2.08 14.03 -5.92
C GLU A 205 1.60 14.06 -4.47
N PHE A 206 2.49 13.85 -3.49
CA PHE A 206 2.19 14.07 -2.08
C PHE A 206 1.79 15.53 -1.82
N ILE A 207 2.60 16.49 -2.29
CA ILE A 207 2.30 17.93 -2.15
C ILE A 207 1.00 18.30 -2.87
N ASN A 208 0.78 17.78 -4.08
CA ASN A 208 -0.46 18.00 -4.82
C ASN A 208 -1.67 17.43 -4.08
N SER A 209 -1.53 16.29 -3.42
CA SER A 209 -2.60 15.67 -2.63
C SER A 209 -2.99 16.54 -1.44
N ILE A 210 -2.01 17.14 -0.74
CA ILE A 210 -2.27 18.10 0.35
C ILE A 210 -3.09 19.28 -0.16
N LYS A 211 -2.63 19.94 -1.23
CA LYS A 211 -3.32 21.11 -1.80
C LYS A 211 -4.74 20.75 -2.25
N LYS A 212 -4.86 19.65 -3.00
CA LYS A 212 -6.12 19.18 -3.56
C LYS A 212 -7.16 18.88 -2.49
N CYS A 213 -6.78 18.19 -1.43
CA CYS A 213 -7.69 17.82 -0.35
C CYS A 213 -8.01 18.97 0.60
N ALA A 214 -7.19 20.04 0.62
CA ALA A 214 -7.54 21.29 1.30
C ALA A 214 -8.56 22.12 0.50
N ASP A 215 -8.44 22.15 -0.83
CA ASP A 215 -9.19 23.07 -1.69
C ASP A 215 -10.49 22.51 -2.27
N ASN A 216 -10.60 21.19 -2.44
CA ASN A 216 -11.72 20.58 -3.19
C ASN A 216 -12.37 19.37 -2.47
N PRO A 217 -13.52 19.57 -1.81
CA PRO A 217 -14.25 18.49 -1.14
C PRO A 217 -14.96 17.50 -2.11
N LEU A 218 -14.92 17.72 -3.43
CA LEU A 218 -15.59 16.88 -4.43
C LEU A 218 -14.85 15.58 -4.75
N GLU A 219 -13.59 15.41 -4.32
CA GLU A 219 -12.83 14.16 -4.46
C GLU A 219 -12.70 13.43 -3.13
N LYS A 220 -13.84 13.23 -2.47
CA LYS A 220 -13.92 12.68 -1.12
C LYS A 220 -13.22 11.32 -0.99
N GLU A 221 -13.41 10.39 -1.94
CA GLU A 221 -12.82 9.06 -1.85
C GLU A 221 -11.29 9.09 -1.93
N TYR A 222 -10.73 9.97 -2.76
CA TYR A 222 -9.28 10.16 -2.85
C TYR A 222 -8.73 10.79 -1.57
N CYS A 223 -9.41 11.79 -1.04
CA CYS A 223 -8.98 12.49 0.16
C CYS A 223 -9.14 11.64 1.43
N ASP A 224 -10.20 10.83 1.52
CA ASP A 224 -10.36 9.82 2.57
C ASP A 224 -9.20 8.81 2.53
N GLU A 225 -8.80 8.36 1.33
CA GLU A 225 -7.67 7.46 1.16
C GLU A 225 -6.33 8.11 1.55
N PHE A 226 -6.13 9.37 1.17
CA PHE A 226 -4.94 10.14 1.53
C PHE A 226 -4.88 10.46 3.04
N GLU A 227 -6.02 10.74 3.68
CA GLU A 227 -6.10 10.95 5.12
C GLU A 227 -5.78 9.66 5.90
N ASP A 228 -6.28 8.52 5.44
CA ASP A 228 -5.94 7.21 5.99
C ASP A 228 -4.42 6.96 5.92
N PHE A 229 -3.79 7.31 4.79
CA PHE A 229 -2.33 7.28 4.65
C PHE A 229 -1.62 8.16 5.70
N LEU A 230 -2.02 9.43 5.84
CA LEU A 230 -1.41 10.36 6.78
C LEU A 230 -1.53 9.92 8.25
N LYS A 231 -2.69 9.38 8.64
CA LYS A 231 -2.92 8.88 10.02
C LYS A 231 -1.95 7.77 10.39
N ILE A 232 -1.67 6.87 9.45
CA ILE A 232 -0.77 5.75 9.70
C ILE A 232 0.69 6.25 9.72
N CYS A 233 1.07 7.20 8.86
CA CYS A 233 2.41 7.81 8.89
C CYS A 233 2.69 8.63 10.16
N THR A 234 1.66 9.27 10.74
CA THR A 234 1.81 10.16 11.92
C THR A 234 1.59 9.45 13.26
N GLY A 235 1.04 8.23 13.26
CA GLY A 235 0.70 7.45 14.46
C GLY A 235 1.53 6.19 14.71
N GLY A 236 2.70 6.05 14.10
CA GLY A 236 3.57 4.87 14.16
C GLY A 236 4.56 4.81 15.32
#